data_AF-A0A934YIR3-F1
#
_entry.id   AF-A0A934YIR3-F1
#
_cell.length_a   1.000
_cell.length_b   1.000
_cell.length_c   1.000
_cell.angle_alpha   90.00
_cell.angle_beta   90.00
_cell.angle_gamma   90.00
#
_symmetry.space_group_name_H-M   'P 1'
#
loop_
_entity.id
_entity.type
_entity.pdbx_description
1 polymer ?
#
loop_
_entity_poly.entity_id
_entity_poly.type
_entity_poly.pdbx_seq_one_letter_code
_entity_poly.pdbx_strand_id
1 'polypeptide(L)'
;MSALVDRALERAGLLAVARARLRGEPWPAEADGRLAAATLLTVGALADAVRVRSAGDAVGFHDAASAGVVWVETSSLEDAGAGLALLRRVATLRVRLPDAVRIGVNYNELGIELAQVALGFGASELCGRLATKRGLPIADDATKRVKGRGQVSAQELQRDELASLVACVGRRAVFLPNGARSLSLAPPAAPPPSHAARPTDDATEGATHV
;
A
#
# COMPACT_ATOMS: atom_id res chain seq x y z
N MET A 1 -0.18 2.45 -14.82
CA MET A 1 -0.88 1.15 -14.95
C MET A 1 -0.50 0.52 -16.27
N SER A 2 -0.63 -0.81 -16.41
CA SER A 2 -0.37 -1.50 -17.67
C SER A 2 -1.54 -1.33 -18.66
N ALA A 3 -1.28 -1.45 -19.96
CA ALA A 3 -2.30 -1.37 -20.99
C ALA A 3 -3.41 -2.43 -20.83
N LEU A 4 -3.09 -3.59 -20.25
CA LEU A 4 -4.05 -4.64 -19.95
C LEU A 4 -5.09 -4.18 -18.91
N VAL A 5 -4.63 -3.48 -17.86
CA VAL A 5 -5.52 -2.95 -16.80
C VAL A 5 -6.39 -1.83 -17.36
N ASP A 6 -5.84 -0.92 -18.18
CA ASP A 6 -6.60 0.14 -18.85
C ASP A 6 -7.74 -0.44 -19.69
N ARG A 7 -7.48 -1.47 -20.50
CA ARG A 7 -8.52 -2.17 -21.28
C ARG A 7 -9.55 -2.88 -20.41
N ALA A 8 -9.14 -3.43 -19.26
CA ALA A 8 -10.07 -4.06 -18.32
C ALA A 8 -10.98 -3.03 -17.64
N LEU A 9 -10.43 -1.85 -17.29
CA LEU A 9 -11.18 -0.72 -16.76
C LEU A 9 -12.12 -0.13 -17.81
N GLU A 10 -11.69 -0.04 -19.06
CA GLU A 10 -12.51 0.42 -20.19
C GLU A 10 -13.72 -0.48 -20.40
N ARG A 11 -13.52 -1.81 -20.45
CA ARG A 11 -14.60 -2.80 -20.53
C ARG A 11 -15.57 -2.75 -19.35
N ALA A 12 -15.09 -2.38 -18.16
CA ALA A 12 -15.93 -2.17 -16.99
C ALA A 12 -16.63 -0.79 -16.97
N GLY A 13 -16.37 0.07 -17.97
CA GLY A 13 -16.88 1.44 -17.99
C GLY A 13 -16.29 2.33 -16.90
N LEU A 14 -15.11 1.99 -16.37
CA LEU A 14 -14.47 2.65 -15.23
C LEU A 14 -13.25 3.49 -15.62
N LEU A 15 -12.76 3.42 -16.86
CA LEU A 15 -11.46 4.02 -17.23
C LEU A 15 -11.37 5.53 -16.91
N ALA A 16 -12.38 6.32 -17.28
CA ALA A 16 -12.39 7.76 -17.03
C ALA A 16 -12.37 8.08 -15.53
N VAL A 17 -13.22 7.38 -14.76
CA VAL A 17 -13.31 7.52 -13.30
C VAL A 17 -12.03 7.08 -12.61
N ALA A 18 -11.42 5.98 -13.06
CA ALA A 18 -10.15 5.49 -12.56
C ALA A 18 -9.02 6.50 -12.79
N ARG A 19 -8.97 7.12 -13.98
CA ARG A 19 -7.99 8.17 -14.28
C ARG A 19 -8.17 9.42 -13.41
N ALA A 20 -9.42 9.85 -13.20
CA ALA A 20 -9.74 10.93 -12.26
C ALA A 20 -9.28 10.57 -10.84
N ARG A 21 -9.64 9.38 -10.37
CA ARG A 21 -9.24 8.90 -9.04
C ARG A 21 -7.72 8.86 -8.85
N LEU A 22 -6.97 8.46 -9.88
CA LEU A 22 -5.50 8.45 -9.87
C LEU A 22 -4.88 9.85 -9.94
N ARG A 23 -5.64 10.90 -10.27
CA ARG A 23 -5.21 12.30 -10.09
C ARG A 23 -5.55 12.85 -8.71
N GLY A 24 -6.21 12.06 -7.86
CA GLY A 24 -6.62 12.45 -6.51
C GLY A 24 -8.04 13.00 -6.42
N GLU A 25 -8.81 12.94 -7.52
CA GLU A 25 -10.21 13.33 -7.49
C GLU A 25 -11.02 12.31 -6.65
N PRO A 26 -12.07 12.74 -5.93
CA PRO A 26 -12.93 11.84 -5.17
C PRO A 26 -13.59 10.77 -6.04
N TRP A 27 -13.89 9.60 -5.46
CA TRP A 27 -14.64 8.57 -6.17
C TRP A 27 -16.12 8.97 -6.31
N PRO A 28 -16.69 8.99 -7.52
CA PRO A 28 -18.09 9.33 -7.75
C PRO A 28 -19.03 8.18 -7.36
N ALA A 29 -20.12 8.49 -6.65
CA ALA A 29 -21.07 7.49 -6.15
C ALA A 29 -21.76 6.71 -7.29
N GLU A 30 -22.03 7.35 -8.42
CA GLU A 30 -22.63 6.73 -9.61
C GLU A 30 -21.71 5.69 -10.29
N ALA A 31 -20.44 5.59 -9.91
CA ALA A 31 -19.54 4.54 -10.37
C ALA A 31 -19.60 3.27 -9.51
N ASP A 32 -20.32 3.27 -8.39
CA ASP A 32 -20.34 2.15 -7.44
C ASP A 32 -20.90 0.85 -8.03
N GLY A 33 -21.97 0.93 -8.82
CA GLY A 33 -22.52 -0.25 -9.50
C GLY A 33 -21.51 -0.88 -10.47
N ARG A 34 -20.78 -0.05 -11.22
CA ARG A 34 -19.72 -0.50 -12.13
C ARG A 34 -18.53 -1.10 -11.38
N LEU A 35 -18.14 -0.51 -10.24
CA LEU A 35 -17.08 -1.04 -9.38
C LEU A 35 -17.44 -2.41 -8.80
N ALA A 36 -18.69 -2.58 -8.35
CA ALA A 36 -19.19 -3.83 -7.83
C ALA A 36 -19.21 -4.93 -8.90
N ALA A 37 -19.60 -4.59 -10.13
CA ALA A 37 -19.63 -5.52 -11.27
C ALA A 37 -18.25 -5.83 -11.87
N ALA A 38 -17.25 -4.96 -11.68
CA ALA A 38 -15.91 -5.16 -12.22
C ALA A 38 -15.23 -6.40 -11.61
N THR A 39 -14.38 -7.08 -12.40
CA THR A 39 -13.65 -8.26 -11.93
C THR A 39 -12.72 -7.91 -10.77
N LEU A 40 -12.46 -8.88 -9.89
CA LEU A 40 -11.63 -8.66 -8.70
C LEU A 40 -10.22 -8.16 -9.08
N LEU A 41 -9.63 -8.72 -10.14
CA LEU A 41 -8.31 -8.31 -10.62
C LEU A 41 -8.30 -6.86 -11.12
N THR A 42 -9.36 -6.42 -11.82
CA THR A 42 -9.49 -5.03 -12.27
C THR A 42 -9.54 -4.07 -11.08
N VAL A 43 -10.35 -4.39 -10.06
CA VAL A 43 -10.51 -3.54 -8.87
C VAL A 43 -9.23 -3.55 -8.02
N GLY A 44 -8.59 -4.70 -7.86
CA GLY A 44 -7.31 -4.83 -7.16
C GLY A 44 -6.19 -4.01 -7.82
N ALA A 45 -6.06 -4.09 -9.14
CA ALA A 45 -5.04 -3.33 -9.87
C ALA A 45 -5.25 -1.80 -9.76
N LEU A 46 -6.51 -1.34 -9.81
CA LEU A 46 -6.82 0.07 -9.58
C LEU A 46 -6.51 0.48 -8.13
N ALA A 47 -6.91 -0.34 -7.16
CA ALA A 47 -6.66 -0.08 -5.74
C ALA A 47 -5.16 -0.01 -5.43
N ASP A 48 -4.35 -0.91 -5.99
CA ASP A 48 -2.90 -0.86 -5.84
C ASP A 48 -2.30 0.40 -6.46
N ALA A 49 -2.74 0.79 -7.66
CA ALA A 49 -2.29 2.03 -8.29
C ALA A 49 -2.63 3.27 -7.45
N VAL A 50 -3.82 3.30 -6.83
CA VAL A 50 -4.22 4.36 -5.87
C VAL A 50 -3.32 4.32 -4.64
N ARG A 51 -3.07 3.15 -4.07
CA ARG A 51 -2.22 2.95 -2.88
C ARG A 51 -0.76 3.31 -3.13
N VAL A 52 -0.18 2.98 -4.28
CA VAL A 52 1.19 3.38 -4.66
C VAL A 52 1.31 4.90 -4.71
N ARG A 53 0.31 5.58 -5.29
CA ARG A 53 0.31 7.04 -5.34
C ARG A 53 0.19 7.68 -3.95
N SER A 54 -0.68 7.17 -3.08
CA SER A 54 -0.96 7.80 -1.78
C SER A 54 -0.01 7.39 -0.65
N ALA A 55 0.51 6.16 -0.68
CA ALA A 55 1.31 5.58 0.39
C ALA A 55 2.70 5.12 -0.07
N GLY A 56 3.00 5.15 -1.37
CA GLY A 56 4.28 4.68 -1.90
C GLY A 56 4.50 3.19 -1.70
N ASP A 57 5.76 2.82 -1.46
CA ASP A 57 6.22 1.46 -1.20
C ASP A 57 6.13 1.05 0.28
N ALA A 58 5.93 2.01 1.18
CA ALA A 58 5.94 1.80 2.62
C ALA A 58 4.74 0.96 3.09
N VAL A 59 4.99 0.02 4.00
CA VAL A 59 3.95 -0.78 4.68
C VAL A 59 4.16 -0.65 6.18
N GLY A 60 3.20 -0.05 6.88
CA GLY A 60 3.28 0.11 8.32
C GLY A 60 2.94 -1.20 9.03
N PHE A 61 3.79 -1.63 9.95
CA PHE A 61 3.57 -2.75 10.84
C PHE A 61 3.23 -2.25 12.23
N HIS A 62 2.10 -2.72 12.76
CA HIS A 62 1.58 -2.39 14.09
C HIS A 62 1.48 -3.65 14.94
N ASP A 63 1.77 -3.58 16.23
CA ASP A 63 1.62 -4.77 17.10
C ASP A 63 0.13 -5.09 17.38
N ALA A 64 -0.74 -4.08 17.24
CA ALA A 64 -2.19 -4.18 17.40
C ALA A 64 -2.92 -3.19 16.48
N ALA A 65 -4.22 -3.38 16.31
CA ALA A 65 -5.06 -2.43 15.59
C ALA A 65 -4.98 -1.03 16.23
N SER A 66 -4.59 -0.03 15.45
CA SER A 66 -4.39 1.35 15.89
C SER A 66 -5.46 2.30 15.36
N ALA A 67 -5.69 3.40 16.08
CA ALA A 67 -6.58 4.46 15.63
C ALA A 67 -6.02 5.18 14.39
N GLY A 68 -6.90 5.56 13.47
CA GLY A 68 -6.52 6.23 12.22
C GLY A 68 -6.23 5.29 11.05
N VAL A 69 -6.36 3.97 11.26
CA VAL A 69 -6.33 2.95 10.21
C VAL A 69 -7.71 2.29 10.14
N VAL A 70 -8.24 2.13 8.93
CA VAL A 70 -9.43 1.31 8.68
C VAL A 70 -8.98 -0.14 8.59
N TRP A 71 -9.18 -0.88 9.68
CA TRP A 71 -8.88 -2.31 9.74
C TRP A 71 -9.99 -3.12 9.08
N VAL A 72 -9.62 -3.94 8.10
CA VAL A 72 -10.55 -4.81 7.38
C VAL A 72 -10.51 -6.19 8.03
N GLU A 73 -11.58 -6.51 8.73
CA GLU A 73 -11.78 -7.78 9.40
C GLU A 73 -12.42 -8.82 8.47
N THR A 74 -12.12 -10.09 8.74
CA THR A 74 -12.80 -11.24 8.16
C THR A 74 -13.87 -11.73 9.13
N SER A 75 -15.07 -12.05 8.65
CA SER A 75 -16.14 -12.60 9.50
C SER A 75 -15.97 -14.11 9.78
N SER A 76 -15.26 -14.83 8.91
CA SER A 76 -14.84 -16.23 9.06
C SER A 76 -13.98 -16.60 7.85
N LEU A 77 -12.78 -17.17 8.03
CA LEU A 77 -11.96 -17.68 6.90
C LEU A 77 -12.33 -19.10 6.49
N GLU A 78 -13.18 -19.77 7.26
CA GLU A 78 -13.63 -21.14 7.00
C GLU A 78 -14.62 -21.19 5.82
N ASP A 79 -15.23 -20.07 5.50
CA ASP A 79 -16.13 -19.95 4.36
C ASP A 79 -15.35 -19.91 3.05
N ALA A 80 -15.74 -20.79 2.12
CA ALA A 80 -15.21 -20.79 0.77
C ALA A 80 -15.40 -19.39 0.14
N GLY A 81 -14.29 -18.72 -0.16
CA GLY A 81 -14.29 -17.39 -0.78
C GLY A 81 -14.16 -16.21 0.19
N ALA A 82 -14.05 -16.43 1.51
CA ALA A 82 -13.83 -15.37 2.50
C ALA A 82 -12.60 -14.51 2.17
N GLY A 83 -11.49 -15.14 1.75
CA GLY A 83 -10.30 -14.42 1.31
C GLY A 83 -10.56 -13.52 0.09
N LEU A 84 -11.32 -13.97 -0.91
CA LEU A 84 -11.66 -13.17 -2.08
C LEU A 84 -12.59 -12.00 -1.72
N ALA A 85 -13.53 -12.22 -0.81
CA ALA A 85 -14.42 -11.18 -0.28
C ALA A 85 -13.63 -10.10 0.49
N LEU A 86 -12.67 -10.52 1.32
CA LEU A 86 -11.75 -9.63 2.03
C LEU A 86 -10.95 -8.78 1.03
N LEU A 87 -10.30 -9.40 0.04
CA LEU A 87 -9.53 -8.69 -0.99
C LEU A 87 -10.38 -7.68 -1.76
N ARG A 88 -11.62 -8.04 -2.12
CA ARG A 88 -12.58 -7.12 -2.75
C ARG A 88 -12.90 -5.94 -1.83
N ARG A 89 -13.12 -6.19 -0.53
CA ARG A 89 -13.42 -5.15 0.45
C ARG A 89 -12.26 -4.19 0.62
N VAL A 90 -11.03 -4.69 0.77
CA VAL A 90 -9.80 -3.88 0.83
C VAL A 90 -9.68 -2.98 -0.40
N ALA A 91 -9.85 -3.55 -1.60
CA ALA A 91 -9.71 -2.79 -2.84
C ALA A 91 -10.81 -1.75 -3.04
N THR A 92 -12.05 -2.09 -2.72
CA THR A 92 -13.18 -1.17 -2.78
C THR A 92 -12.98 0.01 -1.82
N LEU A 93 -12.56 -0.25 -0.58
CA LEU A 93 -12.26 0.80 0.40
C LEU A 93 -11.14 1.70 -0.09
N ARG A 94 -10.05 1.15 -0.65
CA ARG A 94 -8.93 1.96 -1.16
C ARG A 94 -9.35 2.87 -2.30
N VAL A 95 -10.20 2.38 -3.19
CA VAL A 95 -10.70 3.15 -4.33
C VAL A 95 -11.64 4.28 -3.86
N ARG A 96 -12.53 4.00 -2.91
CA ARG A 96 -13.56 4.95 -2.46
C ARG A 96 -13.05 6.01 -1.48
N LEU A 97 -12.21 5.60 -0.53
CA LEU A 97 -11.81 6.46 0.57
C LEU A 97 -10.77 7.51 0.12
N PRO A 98 -10.71 8.67 0.79
CA PRO A 98 -9.66 9.66 0.57
C PRO A 98 -8.25 9.08 0.73
N ASP A 99 -7.29 9.68 0.03
CA ASP A 99 -5.88 9.21 0.01
C ASP A 99 -5.22 9.14 1.38
N ALA A 100 -5.60 10.07 2.26
CA ALA A 100 -5.09 10.15 3.63
C ALA A 100 -5.52 8.96 4.50
N VAL A 101 -6.58 8.23 4.12
CA VAL A 101 -7.07 7.10 4.90
C VAL A 101 -6.15 5.90 4.72
N ARG A 102 -5.62 5.38 5.83
CA ARG A 102 -4.85 4.15 5.87
C ARG A 102 -5.78 2.95 5.96
N ILE A 103 -5.43 1.86 5.28
CA ILE A 103 -6.22 0.63 5.26
C ILE A 103 -5.31 -0.49 5.67
N GLY A 104 -5.75 -1.25 6.66
CA GLY A 104 -4.94 -2.31 7.25
C GLY A 104 -5.66 -3.64 7.33
N VAL A 105 -4.88 -4.70 7.49
CA VAL A 105 -5.38 -6.06 7.74
C VAL A 105 -4.60 -6.71 8.88
N ASN A 106 -5.25 -7.62 9.62
CA ASN A 106 -4.62 -8.37 10.71
C ASN A 106 -4.01 -9.68 10.18
N TYR A 107 -2.68 -9.77 10.13
CA TYR A 107 -2.02 -10.98 9.61
C TYR A 107 -2.01 -12.14 10.60
N ASN A 108 -2.26 -11.91 11.90
CA ASN A 108 -2.44 -13.02 12.86
C ASN A 108 -3.76 -13.77 12.61
N GLU A 109 -4.78 -13.08 12.09
CA GLU A 109 -6.06 -13.69 11.73
C GLU A 109 -6.02 -14.28 10.32
N LEU A 110 -5.44 -13.56 9.36
CA LEU A 110 -5.47 -13.93 7.94
C LEU A 110 -4.39 -14.93 7.50
N GLY A 111 -3.30 -15.03 8.26
CA GLY A 111 -2.03 -15.56 7.77
C GLY A 111 -1.26 -14.51 6.96
N ILE A 112 0.08 -14.67 6.94
CA ILE A 112 0.97 -13.68 6.35
C ILE A 112 0.85 -13.64 4.82
N GLU A 113 0.54 -14.77 4.18
CA GLU A 113 0.43 -14.91 2.74
C GLU A 113 -0.76 -14.11 2.20
N LEU A 114 -1.93 -14.26 2.83
CA LEU A 114 -3.11 -13.49 2.44
C LEU A 114 -2.94 -12.00 2.75
N ALA A 115 -2.26 -11.67 3.86
CA ALA A 115 -1.90 -10.29 4.18
C ALA A 115 -0.98 -9.67 3.12
N GLN A 116 0.02 -10.41 2.61
CA GLN A 116 0.87 -9.97 1.50
C GLN A 116 0.05 -9.74 0.22
N VAL A 117 -0.89 -10.63 -0.12
CA VAL A 117 -1.78 -10.44 -1.27
C VAL A 117 -2.63 -9.19 -1.08
N ALA A 118 -3.16 -8.94 0.13
CA ALA A 118 -3.95 -7.75 0.43
C ALA A 118 -3.20 -6.43 0.19
N LEU A 119 -1.87 -6.40 0.30
CA LEU A 119 -1.05 -5.23 -0.07
C LEU A 119 -1.21 -4.87 -1.55
N GLY A 120 -1.27 -5.87 -2.43
CA GLY A 120 -1.54 -5.71 -3.86
C GLY A 120 -3.02 -5.40 -4.19
N PHE A 121 -3.89 -5.38 -3.18
CA PHE A 121 -5.28 -4.94 -3.28
C PHE A 121 -5.52 -3.60 -2.58
N GLY A 122 -4.46 -2.90 -2.14
CA GLY A 122 -4.56 -1.54 -1.61
C GLY A 122 -4.43 -1.41 -0.10
N ALA A 123 -4.17 -2.50 0.64
CA ALA A 123 -3.74 -2.39 2.02
C ALA A 123 -2.37 -1.66 2.10
N SER A 124 -2.21 -0.83 3.11
CA SER A 124 -0.98 -0.07 3.40
C SER A 124 -0.44 -0.36 4.80
N GLU A 125 -1.23 -1.01 5.65
CA GLU A 125 -0.88 -1.31 7.04
C GLU A 125 -1.12 -2.80 7.32
N LEU A 126 -0.32 -3.36 8.20
CA LEU A 126 -0.43 -4.73 8.71
C LEU A 126 -0.40 -4.65 10.23
N CYS A 127 -1.28 -5.39 10.91
CA CYS A 127 -1.18 -5.57 12.36
C CYS A 127 -1.12 -7.03 12.76
N GLY A 128 -0.44 -7.28 13.88
CA GLY A 128 -0.29 -8.61 14.43
C GLY A 128 0.81 -8.66 15.47
N ARG A 129 0.70 -9.61 16.40
CA ARG A 129 1.73 -9.80 17.44
C ARG A 129 2.86 -10.63 16.87
N LEU A 130 4.10 -10.22 17.14
CA LEU A 130 5.27 -11.06 16.91
C LEU A 130 5.20 -12.28 17.85
N ALA A 131 5.04 -13.45 17.25
CA ALA A 131 4.86 -14.70 17.97
C ALA A 131 5.90 -15.73 17.56
N THR A 132 6.25 -16.60 18.49
CA THR A 132 7.02 -17.80 18.22
C THR A 132 6.27 -18.74 17.28
N LYS A 133 6.96 -19.77 16.75
CA LYS A 133 6.33 -20.84 15.95
C LYS A 133 5.16 -21.55 16.64
N ARG A 134 5.04 -21.44 17.97
CA ARG A 134 3.95 -22.00 18.78
C ARG A 134 2.80 -21.02 18.98
N GLY A 135 2.82 -19.85 18.35
CA GLY A 135 1.82 -18.79 18.51
C GLY A 135 1.94 -17.97 19.80
N LEU A 136 2.94 -18.26 20.64
CA LEU A 136 3.15 -17.51 21.89
C LEU A 136 3.88 -16.19 21.62
N PRO A 137 3.48 -15.06 22.25
CA PRO A 137 4.20 -13.80 22.14
C PRO A 137 5.70 -13.93 22.46
N ILE A 138 6.53 -13.25 21.69
CA ILE A 138 7.97 -13.21 21.92
C ILE A 138 8.26 -12.18 23.03
N ALA A 139 8.81 -12.63 24.16
CA ALA A 139 9.23 -11.74 25.25
C ALA A 139 10.32 -10.75 24.79
N ASP A 140 10.38 -9.57 25.40
CA ASP A 140 11.30 -8.49 24.99
C ASP A 140 12.78 -8.86 25.17
N ASP A 141 13.08 -9.74 26.12
CA ASP A 141 14.42 -10.25 26.44
C ASP A 141 14.74 -11.59 25.74
N ALA A 142 13.82 -12.13 24.95
CA ALA A 142 14.03 -13.41 24.27
C ALA A 142 15.16 -13.28 23.24
N THR A 143 16.22 -14.06 23.42
CA THR A 143 17.36 -14.10 22.49
C THR A 143 17.46 -15.44 21.77
N LYS A 144 17.99 -15.41 20.55
CA LYS A 144 18.26 -16.59 19.73
C LYS A 144 19.71 -16.55 19.25
N ARG A 145 20.42 -17.68 19.39
CA ARG A 145 21.78 -17.81 18.88
C ARG A 145 21.73 -18.02 17.36
N VAL A 146 22.30 -17.08 16.62
CA VAL A 146 22.41 -17.13 15.16
C VAL A 146 23.87 -17.36 14.77
N LYS A 147 24.10 -18.34 13.88
CA LYS A 147 25.44 -18.66 13.38
C LYS A 147 26.05 -17.42 12.73
N GLY A 148 27.23 -17.00 13.21
CA GLY A 148 27.95 -15.82 12.70
C GLY A 148 27.49 -14.46 13.24
N ARG A 149 26.39 -14.39 14.03
CA ARG A 149 25.91 -13.13 14.65
C ARG A 149 25.84 -13.17 16.19
N GLY A 150 26.05 -14.32 16.82
CA GLY A 150 25.99 -14.44 18.28
C GLY A 150 24.56 -14.52 18.80
N GLN A 151 24.28 -13.95 19.97
CA GLN A 151 22.92 -13.82 20.49
C GLN A 151 22.25 -12.57 19.90
N VAL A 152 21.08 -12.73 19.30
CA VAL A 152 20.28 -11.65 18.70
C VAL A 152 18.88 -11.67 19.30
N SER A 153 18.22 -10.51 19.39
CA SER A 153 16.82 -10.44 19.80
C SER A 153 15.94 -11.27 18.87
N ALA A 154 15.06 -12.09 19.46
CA ALA A 154 14.10 -12.87 18.70
C ALA A 154 13.06 -11.97 18.02
N GLN A 155 12.74 -10.81 18.59
CA GLN A 155 11.83 -9.83 17.96
C GLN A 155 12.48 -9.17 16.75
N GLU A 156 13.75 -8.78 16.84
CA GLU A 156 14.50 -8.20 15.70
C GLU A 156 14.59 -9.19 14.56
N LEU A 157 14.90 -10.47 14.85
CA LEU A 157 14.94 -11.51 13.84
C LEU A 157 13.58 -11.69 13.15
N GLN A 158 12.48 -11.68 13.91
CA GLN A 158 11.14 -11.78 13.34
C GLN A 158 10.78 -10.56 12.48
N ARG A 159 11.20 -9.36 12.89
CA ARG A 159 11.02 -8.13 12.09
C ARG A 159 11.81 -8.19 10.79
N ASP A 160 13.04 -8.69 10.81
CA ASP A 160 13.86 -8.89 9.60
C ASP A 160 13.21 -9.91 8.64
N GLU A 161 12.64 -10.99 9.17
CA GLU A 161 11.89 -11.99 8.39
C GLU A 161 10.65 -11.35 7.74
N LEU A 162 9.83 -10.62 8.50
CA LEU A 162 8.65 -9.92 7.98
C LEU A 162 9.02 -8.85 6.95
N ALA A 163 10.09 -8.10 7.18
CA ALA A 163 10.59 -7.11 6.23
C ALA A 163 11.02 -7.76 4.91
N SER A 164 11.70 -8.91 4.99
CA SER A 164 12.11 -9.68 3.81
C SER A 164 10.91 -10.20 3.01
N LEU A 165 9.88 -10.69 3.71
CA LEU A 165 8.63 -11.15 3.08
C LEU A 165 7.92 -10.04 2.32
N VAL A 166 7.87 -8.83 2.88
CA VAL A 166 7.26 -7.67 2.23
C VAL A 166 8.13 -7.11 1.10
N ALA A 167 9.45 -7.22 1.21
CA ALA A 167 10.39 -6.88 0.14
C ALA A 167 10.20 -7.76 -1.12
N CYS A 168 9.85 -9.04 -0.95
CA CYS A 168 9.55 -9.94 -2.08
C CYS A 168 8.41 -9.45 -2.98
N VAL A 169 7.50 -8.61 -2.46
CA VAL A 169 6.40 -7.99 -3.23
C VAL A 169 6.68 -6.53 -3.60
N GLY A 170 7.95 -6.11 -3.54
CA GLY A 170 8.41 -4.77 -3.93
C GLY A 170 8.02 -3.68 -2.95
N ARG A 171 7.91 -4.01 -1.66
CA ARG A 171 7.46 -3.08 -0.61
C ARG A 171 8.48 -2.97 0.52
N ARG A 172 8.43 -1.87 1.27
CA ARG A 172 9.34 -1.61 2.38
C ARG A 172 8.58 -1.61 3.70
N ALA A 173 8.97 -2.51 4.61
CA ALA A 173 8.40 -2.55 5.95
C ALA A 173 8.82 -1.34 6.79
N VAL A 174 7.86 -0.77 7.52
CA VAL A 174 8.04 0.30 8.50
C VAL A 174 7.39 -0.15 9.80
N PHE A 175 8.20 -0.56 10.78
CA PHE A 175 7.70 -0.97 12.09
C PHE A 175 7.40 0.27 12.93
N LEU A 176 6.15 0.44 13.33
CA LEU A 176 5.69 1.60 14.09
C LEU A 176 5.71 1.29 15.59
N PRO A 177 6.24 2.19 16.43
CA PRO A 177 6.26 1.98 17.87
C PRO A 177 4.84 1.95 18.45
N ASN A 178 4.63 1.11 19.47
CA ASN A 178 3.35 1.03 20.18
C ASN A 178 2.87 2.40 20.65
N GLY A 179 1.62 2.74 20.30
CA GLY A 179 0.99 3.99 20.73
C GLY A 179 1.47 5.26 20.01
N ALA A 180 2.39 5.16 19.05
CA ALA A 180 2.72 6.30 18.21
C ALA A 180 1.52 6.58 17.29
N ARG A 181 0.83 7.70 17.55
CA ARG A 181 -0.05 8.32 16.56
C ARG A 181 0.73 8.38 15.26
N SER A 182 0.19 7.77 14.21
CA SER A 182 0.79 7.75 12.87
C SER A 182 1.22 9.18 12.52
N LEU A 183 2.51 9.48 12.70
CA LEU A 183 3.09 10.70 12.21
C LEU A 183 3.01 10.52 10.71
N SER A 184 2.15 11.33 10.09
CA SER A 184 1.99 11.44 8.64
C SER A 184 3.36 11.21 8.00
N LEU A 185 3.55 10.02 7.42
CA LEU A 185 4.72 9.75 6.58
C LEU A 185 4.54 10.70 5.41
N ALA A 186 5.20 11.85 5.50
CA ALA A 186 5.26 12.80 4.41
C ALA A 186 5.67 12.01 3.15
N PRO A 187 4.99 12.22 2.02
CA PRO A 187 5.39 11.59 0.77
C PRO A 187 6.88 11.90 0.53
N PRO A 188 7.63 10.99 -0.13
CA PRO A 188 9.02 11.27 -0.51
C PRO A 188 9.06 12.64 -1.19
N ALA A 189 9.97 13.50 -0.74
CA ALA A 189 10.11 14.86 -1.25
C ALA A 189 10.13 14.81 -2.78
N ALA A 190 9.29 15.64 -3.41
CA ALA A 190 9.27 15.76 -4.86
C ALA A 190 10.70 15.99 -5.36
N PRO A 191 11.14 15.33 -6.44
CA PRO A 191 12.45 15.58 -7.02
C PRO A 191 12.58 17.09 -7.29
N PRO A 192 13.76 17.70 -7.06
CA PRO A 192 13.95 19.11 -7.27
C PRO A 192 13.55 19.47 -8.71
N PRO A 193 12.91 20.64 -8.93
CA PRO A 193 12.51 21.06 -10.25
C PRO A 193 13.75 21.04 -11.16
N SER A 194 13.68 20.23 -12.21
CA SER A 194 14.66 20.28 -13.29
C SER A 194 14.73 21.73 -13.75
N HIS A 195 15.91 22.35 -13.63
CA HIS A 195 16.17 23.69 -14.13
C HIS A 195 15.89 23.68 -15.63
N ALA A 196 14.68 24.10 -16.00
CA ALA A 196 14.32 24.40 -17.38
C ALA A 196 15.37 25.40 -17.88
N ALA A 197 16.02 25.03 -18.99
CA ALA A 197 16.99 25.85 -19.68
C ALA A 197 16.40 27.25 -19.87
N ARG A 198 17.16 28.27 -19.46
CA ARG A 198 16.84 29.67 -19.73
C ARG A 198 16.65 29.84 -21.25
N PRO A 199 15.59 30.50 -21.71
CA PRO A 199 15.54 30.96 -23.09
C PRO A 199 16.71 31.94 -23.27
N THR A 200 17.58 31.65 -24.23
CA THR A 200 18.54 32.62 -24.75
C THR A 200 17.75 33.65 -25.53
N ASP A 201 17.57 34.83 -24.93
CA ASP A 201 17.22 36.05 -25.66
C ASP A 201 18.39 36.33 -26.63
N ASP A 202 18.15 36.08 -27.91
CA ASP A 202 19.02 36.55 -28.98
C ASP A 202 18.28 37.66 -29.71
N ALA A 203 18.55 38.89 -29.29
CA ALA A 203 18.07 40.10 -29.92
C ALA A 203 19.26 40.99 -30.29
N THR A 204 19.39 41.18 -31.61
CA THR A 204 19.91 42.37 -32.32
C THR A 204 21.41 42.66 -32.31
N GLU A 205 22.01 42.56 -33.50
CA GLU A 205 22.83 43.56 -34.22
C GLU A 205 23.37 42.86 -35.49
N GLY A 206 23.44 43.44 -36.70
CA GLY A 206 23.50 44.82 -37.09
C GLY A 206 23.32 45.02 -38.60
N ALA A 207 23.29 46.30 -38.96
CA ALA A 207 23.04 46.86 -40.28
C ALA A 207 24.09 46.51 -41.34
N THR A 208 23.70 46.51 -42.63
CA THR A 208 24.61 46.88 -43.73
C THR A 208 23.83 47.47 -44.92
N HIS A 209 24.23 48.69 -45.29
CA HIS A 209 24.09 49.47 -46.54
C HIS A 209 23.25 48.93 -47.71
N VAL A 210 22.37 49.81 -48.26
CA VAL A 210 22.58 50.54 -49.53
C VAL A 210 21.94 51.92 -49.42
#